data_AF-A0A9R0XDM2-F1
#
_entry.id   AF-A0A9R0XDM2-F1
#
_cell.length_a   1.000
_cell.length_b   1.000
_cell.length_c   1.000
_cell.angle_alpha   90.00
_cell.angle_beta   90.00
_cell.angle_gamma   90.00
#
_symmetry.space_group_name_H-M   'P 1'
#
loop_
_entity.id
_entity.type
_entity.pdbx_description
1 polymer ?
#
loop_
_entity_poly.entity_id
_entity_poly.type
_entity_poly.pdbx_seq_one_letter_code
_entity_poly.pdbx_strand_id
1 'polypeptide(L)'
;MYLAAPMVLYACERLARALRSSVRPVKILKVAVYPGNVLSLRFSKPQGFRCKSGQYIFVNCAAVSPFQWHPFSITSAPHDDYISVHIRTLGDWTRELKSVFEKVCRPPTDGKSGLLRAEYAGDGGAMPSPSSFPTVLIDGPYGAPAQDYKQYDVVLLVGLGIGATPMISIIKDIINNMKRLGGAPTSTG
;
A
#
# COMPACT_ATOMS: atom_id res chain seq x y z
N MET A 1 9.86 -40.48 8.75
CA MET A 1 9.66 -39.64 9.95
C MET A 1 10.20 -38.21 9.81
N TYR A 2 11.30 -37.97 9.06
CA TYR A 2 11.88 -36.62 8.89
C TYR A 2 11.03 -35.57 8.16
N LEU A 3 10.06 -35.98 7.31
CA LEU A 3 9.17 -35.05 6.60
C LEU A 3 7.92 -34.68 7.42
N ALA A 4 7.52 -35.49 8.40
CA ALA A 4 6.28 -35.28 9.14
C ALA A 4 6.36 -34.03 10.02
N ALA A 5 7.47 -33.85 10.75
CA ALA A 5 7.64 -32.69 11.64
C ALA A 5 7.67 -31.34 10.89
N PRO A 6 8.45 -31.15 9.80
CA PRO A 6 8.40 -29.94 8.99
C PRO A 6 7.02 -29.68 8.37
N MET A 7 6.33 -30.72 7.91
CA MET A 7 4.99 -30.59 7.31
C MET A 7 3.93 -30.17 8.34
N VAL A 8 3.98 -30.73 9.55
CA VAL A 8 3.09 -30.33 10.65
C VAL A 8 3.38 -28.89 11.07
N LEU A 9 4.65 -28.51 11.23
CA LEU A 9 5.03 -27.13 11.55
C LEU A 9 4.56 -26.15 10.47
N TYR A 10 4.74 -26.48 9.20
CA TYR A 10 4.24 -25.68 8.09
C TYR A 10 2.71 -25.59 8.09
N ALA A 11 2.00 -26.70 8.32
CA ALA A 11 0.54 -26.71 8.40
C ALA A 11 0.02 -25.86 9.57
N CYS A 12 0.65 -25.95 10.75
CA CYS A 12 0.33 -25.12 11.91
C CYS A 12 0.58 -23.65 11.63
N GLU A 13 1.71 -23.29 11.01
CA GLU A 13 2.03 -21.91 10.61
C GLU A 13 1.00 -21.38 9.60
N ARG A 14 0.65 -22.19 8.59
CA ARG A 14 -0.33 -21.84 7.56
C ARG A 14 -1.73 -21.66 8.15
N LEU A 15 -2.13 -22.54 9.08
CA LEU A 15 -3.39 -22.44 9.80
C LEU A 15 -3.41 -21.23 10.73
N ALA A 16 -2.35 -20.98 11.50
CA ALA A 16 -2.22 -19.79 12.34
C ALA A 16 -2.32 -18.50 11.50
N ARG A 17 -1.69 -18.47 10.32
CA ARG A 17 -1.85 -17.36 9.37
C ARG A 17 -3.30 -17.25 8.89
N ALA A 18 -3.95 -18.34 8.48
CA ALA A 18 -5.33 -18.32 8.01
C ALA A 18 -6.32 -17.85 9.10
N LEU A 19 -6.09 -18.23 10.36
CA LEU A 19 -6.92 -17.84 11.51
C LEU A 19 -6.67 -16.39 11.96
N ARG A 20 -5.45 -15.87 11.77
CA ARG A 20 -5.08 -14.50 12.16
C ARG A 20 -5.27 -13.48 11.04
N SER A 21 -5.24 -13.93 9.78
CA SER A 21 -5.31 -13.09 8.58
C SER A 21 -6.64 -12.36 8.54
N SER A 22 -6.57 -11.03 8.49
CA SER A 22 -7.75 -10.18 8.35
C SER A 22 -7.83 -9.76 6.90
N VAL A 23 -8.13 -10.74 6.03
CA VAL A 23 -8.33 -10.49 4.60
C VAL A 23 -9.52 -9.55 4.41
N ARG A 24 -9.27 -8.40 3.78
CA ARG A 24 -10.30 -7.40 3.48
C ARG A 24 -10.28 -7.03 2.01
N PRO A 25 -11.43 -7.04 1.31
CA PRO A 25 -11.51 -6.47 -0.01
C PRO A 25 -11.39 -4.94 0.05
N VAL A 26 -10.65 -4.36 -0.89
CA VAL A 26 -10.48 -2.91 -0.99
C VAL A 26 -10.81 -2.41 -2.38
N LYS A 27 -11.37 -1.21 -2.45
CA LYS A 27 -11.59 -0.50 -3.71
C LYS A 27 -10.32 0.25 -4.10
N ILE A 28 -9.94 0.18 -5.37
CA ILE A 28 -8.84 0.97 -5.90
C ILE A 28 -9.35 2.39 -6.15
N LEU A 29 -8.71 3.37 -5.51
CA LEU A 29 -9.03 4.79 -5.66
C LEU A 29 -8.20 5.44 -6.77
N LYS A 30 -6.92 5.08 -6.85
CA LYS A 30 -5.99 5.69 -7.81
C LYS A 30 -4.88 4.72 -8.19
N VAL A 31 -4.55 4.72 -9.47
CA VAL A 31 -3.45 3.97 -10.05
C VAL A 31 -2.57 4.93 -10.82
N ALA A 32 -1.26 4.83 -10.60
CA ALA A 32 -0.28 5.58 -11.37
C ALA A 32 0.89 4.68 -11.75
N VAL A 33 1.25 4.67 -13.03
CA VAL A 33 2.42 3.98 -13.55
C VAL A 33 3.51 5.01 -13.79
N TYR A 34 4.66 4.84 -13.14
CA TYR A 34 5.80 5.75 -13.23
C TYR A 34 6.88 5.22 -14.18
N PRO A 35 7.61 6.12 -14.89
CA PRO A 35 8.81 5.78 -15.63
C PRO A 35 9.84 5.23 -14.63
N GLY A 36 10.47 4.11 -14.96
CA GLY A 36 11.32 3.37 -14.01
C GLY A 36 10.68 2.12 -13.40
N ASN A 37 9.60 1.59 -14.01
CA ASN A 37 8.99 0.32 -13.62
C ASN A 37 8.46 0.31 -12.19
N VAL A 38 7.79 1.40 -11.78
CA VAL A 38 7.13 1.51 -10.48
C VAL A 38 5.63 1.75 -10.69
N LEU A 39 4.82 0.91 -10.06
CA LEU A 39 3.37 1.02 -9.99
C LEU A 39 3.00 1.57 -8.61
N SER A 40 2.19 2.62 -8.57
CA SER A 40 1.60 3.15 -7.34
C SER A 40 0.11 2.87 -7.31
N LEU A 41 -0.32 2.22 -6.24
CA LEU A 41 -1.70 1.87 -6.00
C LEU A 41 -2.18 2.59 -4.73
N ARG A 42 -3.34 3.22 -4.83
CA ARG A 42 -4.08 3.78 -3.70
C ARG A 42 -5.39 3.04 -3.54
N PHE A 43 -5.66 2.60 -2.33
CA PHE A 43 -6.82 1.82 -1.94
C PHE A 43 -7.66 2.60 -0.93
N SER A 44 -8.96 2.32 -0.92
CA SER A 44 -9.86 2.75 0.15
C SER A 44 -9.45 2.12 1.46
N LYS A 45 -9.36 2.89 2.54
CA LYS A 45 -9.05 2.38 3.87
C LYS A 45 -10.25 1.57 4.42
N PRO A 46 -10.10 0.28 4.74
CA PRO A 46 -11.18 -0.49 5.34
C PRO A 46 -11.59 0.06 6.71
N GLN A 47 -12.86 -0.10 7.07
CA GLN A 47 -13.34 0.27 8.40
C GLN A 47 -12.58 -0.49 9.49
N GLY A 48 -12.11 0.25 10.51
CA GLY A 48 -11.32 -0.31 11.61
C GLY A 48 -9.85 -0.61 11.27
N PHE A 49 -9.38 -0.34 10.04
CA PHE A 49 -7.99 -0.57 9.66
C PHE A 49 -7.06 0.49 10.26
N ARG A 50 -6.30 0.11 11.29
CA ARG A 50 -5.33 0.98 11.97
C ARG A 50 -3.91 0.58 11.61
N CYS A 51 -3.27 1.34 10.72
CA CYS A 51 -1.85 1.20 10.42
C CYS A 51 -1.00 2.22 11.19
N LYS A 52 0.25 1.85 11.45
CA LYS A 52 1.33 2.74 11.89
C LYS A 52 2.32 2.94 10.74
N SER A 53 3.05 4.04 10.79
CA SER A 53 4.07 4.35 9.77
C SER A 53 5.17 3.30 9.74
N GLY A 54 5.64 2.96 8.55
CA GLY A 54 6.67 1.93 8.34
C GLY A 54 6.14 0.50 8.30
N GLN A 55 4.85 0.25 8.55
CA GLN A 55 4.24 -1.08 8.37
C GLN A 55 4.12 -1.49 6.92
N TYR A 56 3.88 -2.79 6.71
CA TYR A 56 3.57 -3.36 5.40
C TYR A 56 2.25 -4.13 5.42
N ILE A 57 1.71 -4.38 4.24
CA ILE A 57 0.52 -5.19 4.01
C ILE A 57 0.84 -6.28 2.98
N PHE A 58 0.11 -7.38 3.02
CA PHE A 58 0.07 -8.28 1.88
C PHE A 58 -1.03 -7.86 0.93
N VAL A 59 -0.71 -7.89 -0.37
CA VAL A 59 -1.63 -7.57 -1.44
C VAL A 59 -1.83 -8.83 -2.28
N ASN A 60 -3.09 -9.10 -2.60
CA ASN A 60 -3.51 -10.12 -3.54
C ASN A 60 -4.38 -9.49 -4.62
N CYS A 61 -4.15 -9.88 -5.87
CA CYS A 61 -4.94 -9.43 -7.01
C CYS A 61 -5.44 -10.65 -7.76
N ALA A 62 -6.76 -10.89 -7.68
CA ALA A 62 -7.37 -12.09 -8.26
C ALA A 62 -7.21 -12.17 -9.79
N ALA A 63 -7.05 -11.02 -10.46
CA ALA A 63 -6.80 -10.95 -11.90
C ALA A 63 -5.40 -11.39 -12.32
N VAL A 64 -4.44 -11.43 -11.39
CA VAL A 64 -3.08 -11.93 -11.62
C VAL A 64 -2.96 -13.36 -11.10
N SER A 65 -3.21 -13.54 -9.80
CA SER A 65 -3.22 -14.87 -9.20
C SER A 65 -4.06 -14.86 -7.91
N PRO A 66 -5.10 -15.72 -7.81
CA PRO A 66 -6.01 -15.71 -6.67
C PRO A 66 -5.37 -16.23 -5.37
N PHE A 67 -4.29 -17.00 -5.45
CA PHE A 67 -3.67 -17.65 -4.29
C PHE A 67 -2.36 -16.99 -3.83
N GLN A 68 -1.79 -16.08 -4.61
CA GLN A 68 -0.52 -15.44 -4.28
C GLN A 68 -0.71 -14.15 -3.49
N TRP A 69 0.06 -14.01 -2.42
CA TRP A 69 0.06 -12.84 -1.54
C TRP A 69 1.46 -12.27 -1.50
N HIS A 70 1.59 -10.98 -1.79
CA HIS A 70 2.90 -10.31 -1.88
C HIS A 70 2.99 -9.15 -0.89
N PRO A 71 4.07 -9.05 -0.09
CA PRO A 71 4.22 -8.01 0.91
C PRO A 71 4.69 -6.68 0.29
N PHE A 72 4.05 -5.57 0.68
CA PHE A 72 4.43 -4.23 0.26
C PHE A 72 4.32 -3.23 1.42
N SER A 73 5.34 -2.38 1.56
CA SER A 73 5.35 -1.32 2.56
C SER A 73 4.28 -0.27 2.27
N ILE A 74 3.58 0.13 3.33
CA ILE A 74 2.62 1.23 3.28
C ILE A 74 3.40 2.54 3.14
N THR A 75 2.97 3.38 2.22
CA THR A 75 3.59 4.69 1.88
C THR A 75 2.68 5.88 2.20
N SER A 76 1.44 5.63 2.65
CA SER A 76 0.57 6.65 3.25
C SER A 76 0.87 6.81 4.74
N ALA A 77 0.46 7.95 5.30
CA ALA A 77 0.50 8.16 6.74
C ALA A 77 -0.68 7.46 7.44
N PRO A 78 -0.56 7.13 8.74
CA PRO A 78 -1.65 6.57 9.55
C PRO A 78 -2.94 7.39 9.52
N HIS A 79 -2.79 8.71 9.37
CA HIS A 79 -3.87 9.69 9.36
C HIS A 79 -4.51 9.91 7.99
N ASP A 80 -3.97 9.33 6.92
CA ASP A 80 -4.57 9.43 5.59
C ASP A 80 -5.84 8.55 5.51
N ASP A 81 -6.85 9.01 4.75
CA ASP A 81 -8.11 8.27 4.49
C ASP A 81 -7.95 7.15 3.45
N TYR A 82 -6.74 6.98 2.92
CA TYR A 82 -6.39 5.98 1.92
C TYR A 82 -5.13 5.21 2.33
N ILE A 83 -5.01 3.99 1.80
CA ILE A 83 -3.80 3.18 1.93
C ILE A 83 -3.08 3.25 0.59
N SER A 84 -1.78 3.57 0.59
CA SER A 84 -1.01 3.59 -0.65
C SER A 84 0.24 2.74 -0.58
N VAL A 85 0.55 2.04 -1.67
CA VAL A 85 1.76 1.23 -1.84
C VAL A 85 2.47 1.62 -3.13
N HIS A 86 3.79 1.48 -3.14
CA HIS A 86 4.62 1.65 -4.32
C HIS A 86 5.34 0.33 -4.60
N ILE A 87 5.11 -0.22 -5.77
CA ILE A 87 5.51 -1.56 -6.17
C ILE A 87 6.49 -1.42 -7.33
N ARG A 88 7.72 -1.89 -7.16
CA ARG A 88 8.67 -2.01 -8.27
C ARG A 88 8.41 -3.31 -9.02
N THR A 89 8.34 -3.23 -10.34
CA THR A 89 8.18 -4.40 -11.22
C THR A 89 9.53 -5.12 -11.38
N LEU A 90 9.71 -6.23 -10.63
CA LEU A 90 10.95 -7.02 -10.62
C LEU A 90 10.71 -8.50 -10.96
N GLY A 91 9.59 -9.08 -10.52
CA GLY A 91 9.22 -10.48 -10.76
C GLY A 91 7.98 -10.65 -11.65
N ASP A 92 7.65 -11.90 -11.96
CA ASP A 92 6.55 -12.24 -12.88
C ASP A 92 5.21 -11.69 -12.41
N TRP A 93 4.86 -11.95 -11.14
CA TRP A 93 3.63 -11.43 -10.55
C TRP A 93 3.54 -9.90 -10.62
N THR A 94 4.63 -9.18 -10.33
CA THR A 94 4.64 -7.71 -10.40
C THR A 94 4.61 -7.17 -11.83
N ARG A 95 5.09 -7.93 -12.82
CA ARG A 95 5.00 -7.60 -14.26
C ARG A 95 3.57 -7.75 -14.75
N GLU A 96 2.93 -8.85 -14.40
CA GLU A 96 1.53 -9.11 -14.71
C GLU A 96 0.62 -8.09 -14.03
N LEU A 97 0.86 -7.78 -12.74
CA LEU A 97 0.13 -6.74 -12.03
C LEU A 97 0.21 -5.41 -12.77
N LYS A 98 1.42 -4.99 -13.17
CA LYS A 98 1.61 -3.77 -13.96
C LYS A 98 0.84 -3.82 -15.28
N SER A 99 0.92 -4.92 -16.02
CA SER A 99 0.21 -5.11 -17.30
C SER A 99 -1.32 -5.03 -17.15
N VAL A 100 -1.89 -5.66 -16.12
CA VAL A 100 -3.32 -5.60 -15.81
C VAL A 100 -3.74 -4.15 -15.56
N PHE A 101 -2.97 -3.42 -14.74
CA PHE A 101 -3.29 -2.03 -14.42
C PHE A 101 -3.03 -1.05 -15.57
N GLU A 102 -2.03 -1.30 -16.42
CA GLU A 102 -1.76 -0.50 -17.63
C GLU A 102 -2.92 -0.58 -18.62
N LYS A 103 -3.52 -1.77 -18.81
CA LYS A 103 -4.68 -1.94 -19.70
C LYS A 103 -5.91 -1.17 -19.23
N VAL A 104 -6.06 -1.00 -17.91
CA VAL A 104 -7.19 -0.28 -17.30
C VAL A 104 -6.94 1.23 -17.26
N CYS A 105 -5.67 1.66 -17.24
CA CYS A 105 -5.32 3.07 -17.27
C CYS A 105 -5.44 3.64 -18.68
N ARG A 106 -6.44 4.50 -18.92
CA ARG A 106 -6.49 5.31 -20.14
C ARG A 106 -5.29 6.27 -20.19
N PRO A 107 -4.73 6.57 -21.38
CA PRO A 107 -3.74 7.63 -21.51
C PRO A 107 -4.35 8.97 -21.09
N PRO A 108 -3.56 9.86 -20.47
CA PRO A 108 -4.07 11.13 -19.96
C PRO A 108 -4.65 11.98 -21.10
N THR A 109 -5.91 12.39 -20.95
CA THR A 109 -6.53 13.40 -21.80
C THR A 109 -5.87 14.75 -21.52
N ASP A 110 -5.17 15.26 -22.53
CA ASP A 110 -4.67 16.63 -22.73
C ASP A 110 -3.72 17.24 -21.66
N GLY A 111 -2.48 17.51 -22.09
CA GLY A 111 -1.59 18.54 -21.51
C GLY A 111 -0.91 18.29 -20.16
N LYS A 112 -1.20 17.22 -19.40
CA LYS A 112 -0.60 17.03 -18.05
C LYS A 112 0.23 15.75 -17.91
N SER A 113 1.54 15.87 -18.17
CA SER A 113 2.62 14.90 -17.87
C SER A 113 2.44 13.49 -18.48
N GLY A 114 3.47 12.96 -19.13
CA GLY A 114 3.50 11.63 -19.79
C GLY A 114 3.40 10.41 -18.85
N LEU A 115 2.65 10.50 -17.75
CA LEU A 115 2.42 9.45 -16.77
C LEU A 115 1.04 8.85 -16.98
N LEU A 116 0.95 7.53 -17.14
CA LEU A 116 -0.33 6.82 -17.15
C LEU A 116 -0.93 6.87 -15.75
N ARG A 117 -2.03 7.62 -15.60
CA ARG A 117 -2.75 7.79 -14.34
C ARG A 117 -4.22 7.49 -14.58
N ALA A 118 -4.76 6.56 -13.80
CA ALA A 118 -6.20 6.39 -13.66
C ALA A 118 -6.61 6.79 -12.26
N GLU A 119 -7.46 7.81 -12.17
CA GLU A 119 -8.10 8.22 -10.94
C GLU A 119 -9.55 7.76 -11.00
N TYR A 120 -10.04 7.15 -9.92
CA TYR A 120 -11.46 6.89 -9.78
C TYR A 120 -12.13 8.24 -9.53
N ALA A 121 -12.67 8.86 -10.58
CA ALA A 121 -13.40 10.12 -10.48
C ALA A 121 -14.72 9.87 -9.74
N GLY A 122 -14.74 10.19 -8.45
CA GLY A 122 -15.99 10.38 -7.73
C GLY A 122 -16.64 11.65 -8.24
N ASP A 123 -17.81 11.48 -8.88
CA ASP A 123 -18.84 12.48 -9.15
C ASP A 123 -18.44 13.68 -10.05
N GLY A 124 -18.78 13.62 -11.34
CA GLY A 124 -18.83 14.80 -12.23
C GLY A 124 -17.99 14.77 -13.53
N GLY A 125 -17.17 13.75 -13.77
CA GLY A 125 -16.40 13.61 -15.03
C GLY A 125 -16.65 12.26 -15.69
N ALA A 126 -16.87 12.26 -17.02
CA ALA A 126 -17.26 11.12 -17.85
C ALA A 126 -16.73 9.74 -17.37
N MET A 127 -17.68 8.88 -16.99
CA MET A 127 -17.52 7.53 -16.46
C MET A 127 -16.52 6.64 -17.21
N PRO A 128 -15.52 6.07 -16.53
CA PRO A 128 -15.19 4.67 -16.66
C PRO A 128 -16.16 3.89 -15.76
N SER A 129 -16.87 2.91 -16.32
CA SER A 129 -17.80 2.05 -15.58
C SER A 129 -17.16 1.44 -14.32
N PRO A 130 -17.94 1.22 -13.23
CA PRO A 130 -17.49 0.62 -11.96
C PRO A 130 -16.94 -0.82 -12.07
N SER A 131 -16.86 -1.36 -13.28
CA SER A 131 -16.49 -2.73 -13.62
C SER A 131 -15.05 -2.91 -14.14
N SER A 132 -14.22 -1.87 -14.21
CA SER A 132 -12.93 -1.95 -14.94
C SER A 132 -11.70 -2.28 -14.08
N PHE A 133 -11.71 -2.01 -12.78
CA PHE A 133 -10.57 -2.33 -11.92
C PHE A 133 -10.67 -3.75 -11.33
N PRO A 134 -9.57 -4.52 -11.31
CA PRO A 134 -9.57 -5.86 -10.74
C PRO A 134 -9.80 -5.80 -9.23
N THR A 135 -10.47 -6.82 -8.68
CA THR A 135 -10.62 -6.97 -7.23
C THR A 135 -9.25 -7.18 -6.58
N VAL A 136 -8.93 -6.33 -5.60
CA VAL A 136 -7.72 -6.44 -4.78
C VAL A 136 -8.11 -6.72 -3.34
N LEU A 137 -7.45 -7.72 -2.76
CA LEU A 137 -7.56 -8.06 -1.36
C LEU A 137 -6.29 -7.61 -0.65
N ILE A 138 -6.44 -7.11 0.58
CA ILE A 138 -5.31 -6.79 1.45
C ILE A 138 -5.41 -7.58 2.75
N ASP A 139 -4.25 -7.90 3.30
CA ASP A 139 -4.11 -8.50 4.63
C ASP A 139 -3.06 -7.73 5.44
N GLY A 140 -3.35 -7.54 6.73
CA GLY A 140 -2.52 -6.79 7.68
C GLY A 140 -3.31 -5.77 8.49
N PRO A 141 -2.64 -4.73 9.03
CA PRO A 141 -1.24 -4.37 8.81
C PRO A 141 -0.24 -5.22 9.63
N TYR A 142 0.95 -5.44 9.08
CA TYR A 142 2.02 -6.20 9.72
C TYR A 142 3.09 -5.26 10.31
N GLY A 143 3.59 -5.64 11.49
CA GLY A 143 4.63 -4.88 12.19
C GLY A 143 5.97 -4.90 11.47
N ALA A 144 6.75 -3.83 11.64
CA ALA A 144 8.09 -3.67 11.11
C ALA A 144 8.97 -2.89 12.10
N PRO A 145 10.28 -3.13 12.15
CA PRO A 145 11.17 -2.45 13.10
C PRO A 145 11.15 -0.91 12.99
N ALA A 146 10.86 -0.37 11.80
CA ALA A 146 10.84 1.07 11.55
C ALA A 146 9.66 1.83 12.22
N GLN A 147 8.74 1.12 12.90
CA GLN A 147 7.58 1.73 13.54
C GLN A 147 7.91 2.51 14.82
N ASP A 148 9.03 2.16 15.47
CA ASP A 148 9.40 2.69 16.79
C ASP A 148 10.17 4.01 16.71
N TYR A 149 10.21 4.65 15.53
CA TYR A 149 10.89 5.93 15.32
C TYR A 149 10.38 7.05 16.27
N LYS A 150 9.16 6.94 16.80
CA LYS A 150 8.60 7.90 17.77
C LYS A 150 9.22 7.79 19.17
N GLN A 151 9.99 6.74 19.45
CA GLN A 151 10.67 6.54 20.73
C GLN A 151 12.03 7.25 20.81
N TYR A 152 12.46 7.91 19.72
CA TYR A 152 13.76 8.56 19.61
C TYR A 152 13.60 10.05 19.28
N ASP A 153 14.41 10.89 19.92
CA ASP A 153 14.42 12.34 19.66
C ASP A 153 15.05 12.69 18.31
N VAL A 154 16.04 11.90 17.89
CA VAL A 154 16.76 12.08 16.62
C VAL A 154 16.61 10.82 15.77
N VAL A 155 16.09 10.99 14.55
CA VAL A 155 15.83 9.90 13.60
C VAL A 155 16.62 10.13 12.31
N LEU A 156 17.55 9.22 12.00
CA LEU A 156 18.26 9.18 10.71
C LEU A 156 17.61 8.13 9.80
N LEU A 157 17.01 8.58 8.68
CA LEU A 157 16.38 7.70 7.70
C LEU A 157 17.30 7.49 6.50
N VAL A 158 17.73 6.24 6.27
CA VAL A 158 18.54 5.85 5.10
C VAL A 158 17.75 4.86 4.25
N GLY A 159 17.46 5.22 3.00
CA GLY A 159 16.68 4.40 2.07
C GLY A 159 17.34 4.29 0.71
N LEU A 160 17.41 3.07 0.15
CA LEU A 160 17.96 2.78 -1.18
C LEU A 160 16.90 2.08 -2.05
N GLY A 161 16.65 2.61 -3.24
CA GLY A 161 15.67 2.07 -4.18
C GLY A 161 14.27 1.94 -3.59
N ILE A 162 13.63 0.77 -3.73
CA ILE A 162 12.30 0.52 -3.16
C ILE A 162 12.33 0.48 -1.61
N GLY A 163 13.50 0.28 -1.01
CA GLY A 163 13.70 0.34 0.43
C GLY A 163 13.42 1.71 1.04
N ALA A 164 13.30 2.77 0.23
CA ALA A 164 12.87 4.10 0.70
C ALA A 164 11.36 4.19 1.00
N THR A 165 10.55 3.21 0.57
CA THR A 165 9.08 3.24 0.72
C THR A 165 8.58 3.35 2.17
N PRO A 166 9.06 2.57 3.15
CA PRO A 166 8.62 2.76 4.54
C PRO A 166 9.02 4.12 5.11
N MET A 167 10.15 4.70 4.68
CA MET A 167 10.58 6.04 5.11
C MET A 167 9.63 7.14 4.64
N ILE A 168 9.03 7.00 3.44
CA ILE A 168 8.03 7.95 2.95
C ILE A 168 6.83 8.04 3.91
N SER A 169 6.36 6.89 4.43
CA SER A 169 5.27 6.85 5.40
C SER A 169 5.67 7.53 6.73
N ILE A 170 6.88 7.25 7.22
CA ILE A 170 7.42 7.85 8.45
C ILE A 170 7.55 9.38 8.30
N ILE A 171 8.13 9.86 7.20
CA ILE A 171 8.31 11.29 6.94
C ILE A 171 6.95 12.01 6.89
N LYS A 172 5.97 11.44 6.20
CA LYS A 172 4.62 12.01 6.14
C LYS A 172 3.98 12.10 7.53
N ASP A 173 4.12 11.06 8.35
CA ASP A 173 3.58 11.07 9.72
C ASP A 173 4.30 12.11 10.59
N ILE A 174 5.63 12.25 10.50
CA ILE A 174 6.38 13.32 11.19
C ILE A 174 5.87 14.70 10.77
N ILE A 175 5.75 14.98 9.47
CA ILE A 175 5.26 16.26 8.94
C ILE A 175 3.83 16.55 9.42
N ASN A 176 2.95 15.56 9.36
CA ASN A 176 1.57 15.71 9.80
C ASN A 176 1.48 16.01 11.31
N ASN A 177 2.33 15.39 12.13
CA ASN A 177 2.39 15.67 13.56
C ASN A 177 2.96 17.06 13.86
N MET A 178 4.00 17.51 13.15
CA MET A 178 4.56 18.86 13.29
C MET A 178 3.53 19.95 12.93
N LYS A 179 2.78 19.78 11.83
CA LYS A 179 1.73 20.73 11.44
C LYS A 179 0.63 20.87 12.50
N ARG A 180 0.30 19.77 13.19
CA ARG A 180 -0.69 19.79 14.29
C ARG A 180 -0.19 20.56 15.50
N LEU A 181 1.10 20.49 15.80
CA LEU A 181 1.72 21.24 16.90
C LEU A 181 1.87 22.73 16.58
N GLY A 182 2.22 23.08 15.33
CA GLY A 182 2.36 24.48 14.90
C GLY A 182 1.03 25.21 14.60
N GLY A 183 -0.09 24.49 14.55
CA GLY A 183 -1.42 25.04 14.28
C GLY A 183 -2.31 25.23 15.52
N ALA A 184 -1.84 24.86 16.71
CA ALA A 184 -2.54 25.18 17.95
C ALA A 184 -2.30 26.66 18.29
N PRO A 185 -3.34 27.52 18.40
CA PRO A 185 -3.14 28.84 18.96
C PRO A 185 -2.63 28.65 20.39
N THR A 186 -1.45 29.18 20.67
CA THR A 186 -0.98 29.44 22.02
C THR A 186 -2.03 30.29 22.72
N SER A 187 -2.93 29.67 23.48
CA SER A 187 -3.73 30.36 24.49
C SER A 187 -2.79 30.70 25.65
N THR A 188 -2.05 31.78 25.49
CA THR A 188 -1.31 32.44 26.56
C THR A 188 -2.19 33.50 27.20
N GLY A 189 -2.33 33.42 28.52
CA GLY A 189 -2.67 34.56 29.39
C GLY A 189 -4.14 34.71 29.71
#